data_AF-A0A8T3XJD7-F1
#
_entry.id   AF-A0A8T3XJD7-F1
#
_cell.length_a   1.000
_cell.length_b   1.000
_cell.length_c   1.000
_cell.angle_alpha   90.00
_cell.angle_beta   90.00
_cell.angle_gamma   90.00
#
_symmetry.space_group_name_H-M   'P 1'
#
loop_
_entity.id
_entity.type
_entity.pdbx_description
1 polymer ?
#
loop_
_entity_poly.entity_id
_entity_poly.type
_entity_poly.pdbx_seq_one_letter_code
_entity_poly.pdbx_strand_id
1 'polypeptide(L)'
;MVGNDVKNYIDGLKVKEEKELDLYSIREELLDLSKSSHIFDDFEKEARHVSKEHLEQIHDLGLLMRMRNLASQINHKKRINDRLHTLHFNLNILKNAADVSAVKAALNVFLYSDETDISIMVGELNDFKAKLEEFKTYHSKLSPKGLDIKLEIEEKYSKHIEKLHSAHQRQKNAFISLARLFLKTTKKHIKNLQKFKNKS
;
A
#
# COMPACT_ATOMS: atom_id res chain seq x y z
N MET A 1 22.80 -11.91 8.60
CA MET A 1 21.59 -12.76 8.50
C MET A 1 20.37 -12.00 7.96
N VAL A 2 20.11 -10.75 8.34
CA VAL A 2 18.95 -9.92 7.90
C VAL A 2 18.70 -9.84 6.38
N GLY A 3 19.76 -9.86 5.55
CA GLY A 3 19.62 -9.78 4.09
C GLY A 3 19.01 -11.02 3.41
N ASN A 4 19.02 -12.18 4.07
CA ASN A 4 18.42 -13.41 3.51
C ASN A 4 16.90 -13.44 3.72
N ASP A 5 16.38 -12.91 4.83
CA ASP A 5 14.95 -12.95 5.14
C ASP A 5 14.15 -12.01 4.22
N VAL A 6 14.65 -10.79 4.00
CA VAL A 6 14.06 -9.82 3.06
C VAL A 6 14.12 -10.33 1.61
N LYS A 7 15.24 -10.97 1.23
CA LYS A 7 15.41 -11.54 -0.11
C LYS A 7 14.45 -12.72 -0.34
N ASN A 8 14.40 -13.67 0.59
CA ASN A 8 13.49 -14.82 0.51
C ASN A 8 12.03 -14.37 0.46
N TYR A 9 11.69 -13.28 1.18
CA TYR A 9 10.36 -12.69 1.13
C TYR A 9 10.04 -12.06 -0.23
N ILE A 10 10.95 -11.26 -0.80
CA ILE A 10 10.79 -10.64 -2.12
C ILE A 10 10.75 -11.70 -3.24
N ASP A 11 11.57 -12.74 -3.13
CA ASP A 11 11.60 -13.85 -4.08
C ASP A 11 10.34 -14.75 -3.94
N GLY A 12 9.75 -14.81 -2.74
CA GLY A 12 8.47 -15.49 -2.45
C GLY A 12 7.22 -14.71 -2.90
N LEU A 13 7.33 -13.38 -3.09
CA LEU A 13 6.33 -12.61 -3.80
C LEU A 13 6.41 -13.01 -5.29
N LYS A 14 5.63 -14.02 -5.70
CA LYS A 14 5.40 -14.37 -7.12
C LYS A 14 4.77 -13.19 -7.86
N VAL A 15 5.58 -12.22 -8.22
CA VAL A 15 5.22 -11.06 -9.02
C VAL A 15 5.59 -11.45 -10.44
N LYS A 16 4.57 -11.70 -11.28
CA LYS A 16 4.73 -11.69 -12.74
C LYS A 16 5.62 -10.50 -13.06
N GLU A 17 6.72 -10.71 -13.79
CA GLU A 17 7.79 -9.75 -14.06
C GLU A 17 7.31 -8.33 -14.39
N GLU A 18 6.91 -7.58 -13.36
CA GLU A 18 6.60 -6.18 -13.50
C GLU A 18 7.95 -5.46 -13.44
N LYS A 19 8.19 -4.73 -14.52
CA LYS A 19 9.38 -3.93 -14.79
C LYS A 19 9.75 -3.16 -13.52
N GLU A 20 10.93 -3.44 -12.96
CA GLU A 20 11.48 -2.69 -11.83
C GLU A 20 11.55 -1.20 -12.24
N LEU A 21 10.78 -0.35 -11.57
CA LEU A 21 10.82 1.09 -11.82
C LEU A 21 12.12 1.67 -11.27
N ASP A 22 12.70 2.63 -11.98
CA ASP A 22 13.81 3.41 -11.45
C ASP A 22 13.32 4.46 -10.44
N LEU A 23 14.25 5.12 -9.73
CA LEU A 23 13.92 6.11 -8.71
C LEU A 23 13.12 7.31 -9.22
N TYR A 24 13.28 7.68 -10.49
CA TYR A 24 12.52 8.78 -11.09
C TYR A 24 11.10 8.31 -11.39
N SER A 25 10.95 7.16 -12.05
CA SER A 25 9.63 6.58 -12.32
C SER A 25 8.84 6.28 -11.05
N ILE A 26 9.50 5.81 -9.98
CA ILE A 26 8.84 5.63 -8.68
C ILE A 26 8.37 6.97 -8.13
N ARG A 27 9.17 8.04 -8.24
CA ARG A 27 8.75 9.37 -7.75
C ARG A 27 7.47 9.83 -8.44
N GLU A 28 7.39 9.71 -9.76
CA GLU A 28 6.19 10.10 -10.52
C GLU A 28 4.98 9.25 -10.12
N GLU A 29 5.17 7.93 -9.97
CA GLU A 29 4.12 7.03 -9.49
C GLU A 29 3.60 7.41 -8.09
N LEU A 30 4.51 7.80 -7.17
CA LEU A 30 4.14 8.24 -5.83
C LEU A 30 3.40 9.59 -5.84
N LEU A 31 3.76 10.51 -6.74
CA LEU A 31 3.03 11.77 -6.92
C LEU A 31 1.60 11.51 -7.40
N ASP A 32 1.42 10.58 -8.34
CA ASP A 32 0.11 10.24 -8.86
C ASP A 32 -0.75 9.48 -7.83
N LEU A 33 -0.15 8.60 -7.03
CA LEU A 33 -0.80 7.98 -5.88
C LEU A 33 -1.28 9.02 -4.86
N SER A 34 -0.46 10.03 -4.56
CA SER A 34 -0.85 11.13 -3.67
C SER A 34 -2.01 11.96 -4.25
N LYS A 35 -1.98 12.30 -5.55
CA LYS A 35 -3.11 13.00 -6.20
C LYS A 35 -4.40 12.16 -6.18
N SER A 36 -4.26 10.85 -6.21
CA SER A 36 -5.39 9.89 -6.21
C SER A 36 -5.93 9.60 -4.79
N SER A 37 -5.42 10.25 -3.75
CA SER A 37 -5.86 9.98 -2.37
C SER A 37 -7.34 10.27 -2.11
N HIS A 38 -7.94 11.16 -2.91
CA HIS A 38 -9.37 11.50 -2.84
C HIS A 38 -10.28 10.28 -3.04
N ILE A 39 -9.83 9.23 -3.74
CA ILE A 39 -10.58 7.98 -3.95
C ILE A 39 -10.97 7.33 -2.61
N PHE A 40 -10.09 7.42 -1.61
CA PHE A 40 -10.33 6.89 -0.26
C PHE A 40 -11.39 7.70 0.49
N ASP A 41 -11.31 9.02 0.40
CA ASP A 41 -12.26 9.94 1.04
C ASP A 41 -13.65 9.84 0.40
N ASP A 42 -13.71 9.72 -0.92
CA ASP A 42 -14.95 9.55 -1.67
C ASP A 42 -15.63 8.22 -1.31
N PHE A 43 -14.85 7.12 -1.26
CA PHE A 43 -15.38 5.83 -0.83
C PHE A 43 -15.97 5.86 0.59
N GLU A 44 -15.27 6.48 1.55
CA GLU A 44 -15.79 6.60 2.91
C GLU A 44 -17.06 7.46 2.98
N LYS A 45 -17.08 8.59 2.27
CA LYS A 45 -18.25 9.47 2.20
C LYS A 45 -19.47 8.71 1.65
N GLU A 46 -19.28 7.95 0.59
CA GLU A 46 -20.34 7.15 -0.01
C GLU A 46 -20.82 6.02 0.90
N ALA A 47 -19.90 5.29 1.53
CA ALA A 47 -20.26 4.27 2.51
C ALA A 47 -21.11 4.83 3.67
N ARG A 48 -20.92 6.11 4.01
CA ARG A 48 -21.69 6.81 5.05
C ARG A 48 -23.02 7.35 4.52
N HIS A 49 -23.07 7.86 3.29
CA HIS A 49 -24.27 8.42 2.67
C HIS A 49 -25.14 7.34 2.01
N VAL A 50 -26.04 6.80 2.80
CA VAL A 50 -27.20 6.03 2.32
C VAL A 50 -28.41 6.96 2.39
N SER A 51 -29.17 7.12 1.31
CA SER A 51 -30.39 7.95 1.32
C SER A 51 -31.37 7.43 2.36
N LYS A 52 -32.25 8.30 2.87
CA LYS A 52 -33.27 7.91 3.85
C LYS A 52 -34.15 6.77 3.32
N GLU A 53 -34.54 6.87 2.05
CA GLU A 53 -35.31 5.84 1.33
C GLU A 53 -34.55 4.51 1.26
N HIS A 54 -33.24 4.52 1.01
CA HIS A 54 -32.43 3.30 1.01
C HIS A 54 -32.24 2.72 2.42
N LEU A 55 -32.12 3.56 3.45
CA LEU A 55 -32.03 3.11 4.85
C LEU A 55 -33.28 2.37 5.30
N GLU A 56 -34.47 2.85 4.95
CA GLU A 56 -35.76 2.20 5.28
C GLU A 56 -35.94 0.83 4.59
N GLN A 57 -35.13 0.56 3.56
CA GLN A 57 -35.09 -0.68 2.82
C GLN A 57 -33.99 -1.65 3.24
N ILE A 58 -33.08 -1.26 4.14
CA ILE A 58 -32.03 -2.15 4.66
C ILE A 58 -32.56 -2.90 5.88
N HIS A 59 -32.62 -4.23 5.78
CA HIS A 59 -33.05 -5.08 6.88
C HIS A 59 -31.99 -5.26 7.98
N ASP A 60 -30.70 -5.27 7.62
CA ASP A 60 -29.60 -5.49 8.56
C ASP A 60 -28.79 -4.20 8.79
N LEU A 61 -29.24 -3.40 9.75
CA LEU A 61 -28.54 -2.19 10.18
C LEU A 61 -27.17 -2.49 10.82
N GLY A 62 -26.99 -3.67 11.42
CA GLY A 62 -25.72 -4.08 12.01
C GLY A 62 -24.64 -4.27 10.95
N LEU A 63 -24.99 -4.93 9.85
CA LEU A 63 -24.13 -5.09 8.68
C LEU A 63 -23.76 -3.74 8.06
N LEU A 64 -24.73 -2.83 7.94
CA LEU A 64 -24.47 -1.48 7.44
C LEU A 64 -23.45 -0.72 8.31
N MET A 65 -23.58 -0.81 9.64
CA MET A 65 -22.63 -0.17 10.56
C MET A 65 -21.23 -0.79 10.46
N ARG A 66 -21.13 -2.12 10.28
CA ARG A 66 -19.85 -2.79 10.03
C ARG A 66 -19.21 -2.31 8.73
N MET A 67 -19.98 -2.18 7.65
CA MET A 67 -19.49 -1.65 6.37
C MET A 67 -18.98 -0.21 6.51
N ARG A 68 -19.70 0.66 7.23
CA ARG A 68 -19.26 2.04 7.49
C ARG A 68 -17.95 2.11 8.28
N ASN A 69 -17.82 1.28 9.31
CA ASN A 69 -16.56 1.17 10.06
C ASN A 69 -15.42 0.69 9.15
N LEU A 70 -15.68 -0.34 8.34
CA LEU A 70 -14.69 -0.88 7.40
C LEU A 70 -14.26 0.14 6.35
N ALA A 71 -15.18 0.95 5.85
CA ALA A 71 -14.86 2.05 4.93
C ALA A 71 -13.94 3.10 5.57
N SER A 72 -14.15 3.41 6.86
CA SER A 72 -13.26 4.30 7.61
C SER A 72 -11.86 3.72 7.76
N GLN A 73 -11.78 2.42 8.06
CA GLN A 73 -10.49 1.73 8.14
C GLN A 73 -9.78 1.65 6.79
N ILE A 74 -10.52 1.48 5.69
CA ILE A 74 -9.99 1.56 4.32
C ILE A 74 -9.47 2.97 4.04
N ASN A 75 -10.16 4.04 4.47
CA ASN A 75 -9.67 5.42 4.27
C ASN A 75 -8.27 5.62 4.88
N HIS A 76 -8.03 5.06 6.08
CA HIS A 76 -6.71 5.13 6.71
C HIS A 76 -5.58 4.49 5.89
N LYS A 77 -5.89 3.60 4.92
CA LYS A 77 -4.88 2.98 4.04
C LYS A 77 -4.28 3.93 3.00
N LYS A 78 -4.78 5.16 2.88
CA LYS A 78 -4.06 6.22 2.14
C LYS A 78 -2.70 6.56 2.75
N ARG A 79 -2.49 6.32 4.06
CA ARG A 79 -1.18 6.51 4.74
C ARG A 79 -0.07 5.62 4.19
N ILE A 80 -0.39 4.54 3.48
CA ILE A 80 0.61 3.72 2.78
C ILE A 80 1.38 4.61 1.78
N ASN A 81 0.74 5.61 1.16
CA ASN A 81 1.40 6.55 0.26
C ASN A 81 2.49 7.35 0.98
N ASP A 82 2.21 7.86 2.19
CA ASP A 82 3.16 8.64 2.97
C ASP A 82 4.40 7.81 3.31
N ARG A 83 4.19 6.56 3.72
CA ARG A 83 5.26 5.61 4.02
C ARG A 83 6.10 5.28 2.79
N LEU A 84 5.47 5.12 1.63
CA LEU A 84 6.19 4.92 0.37
C LEU A 84 7.04 6.14 -0.02
N HIS A 85 6.55 7.35 0.22
CA HIS A 85 7.35 8.58 0.06
C HIS A 85 8.54 8.61 1.01
N THR A 86 8.36 8.24 2.27
CA THR A 86 9.46 8.14 3.25
C THR A 86 10.49 7.09 2.83
N LEU A 87 10.06 5.93 2.36
CA LEU A 87 10.94 4.89 1.82
C LEU A 87 11.73 5.38 0.60
N HIS A 88 11.07 6.07 -0.33
CA HIS A 88 11.74 6.65 -1.51
C HIS A 88 12.79 7.69 -1.13
N PHE A 89 12.46 8.58 -0.19
CA PHE A 89 13.38 9.58 0.33
C PHE A 89 14.60 8.94 0.99
N ASN A 90 14.39 7.98 1.89
CA ASN A 90 15.47 7.27 2.56
C ASN A 90 16.33 6.48 1.57
N LEU A 91 15.73 5.93 0.51
CA LEU A 91 16.48 5.21 -0.52
C LEU A 91 17.40 6.16 -1.30
N ASN A 92 16.97 7.39 -1.55
CA ASN A 92 17.82 8.42 -2.15
C ASN A 92 18.98 8.80 -1.23
N ILE A 93 18.76 8.93 0.08
CA ILE A 93 19.85 9.13 1.05
C ILE A 93 20.84 7.98 0.98
N LEU A 94 20.35 6.73 1.05
CA LEU A 94 21.20 5.54 0.97
C LEU A 94 21.99 5.52 -0.34
N LYS A 95 21.36 5.81 -1.48
CA LYS A 95 22.02 5.83 -2.79
C LYS A 95 23.19 6.82 -2.85
N ASN A 96 23.05 7.97 -2.20
CA ASN A 96 24.01 9.07 -2.24
C ASN A 96 25.01 9.04 -1.06
N ALA A 97 24.88 8.11 -0.13
CA ALA A 97 25.80 7.96 0.99
C ALA A 97 27.23 7.70 0.50
N ALA A 98 28.19 8.53 0.94
CA ALA A 98 29.57 8.51 0.47
C ALA A 98 30.51 7.63 1.31
N ASP A 99 30.16 7.39 2.59
CA ASP A 99 31.01 6.66 3.54
C ASP A 99 30.24 5.61 4.36
N VAL A 100 30.98 4.79 5.11
CA VAL A 100 30.44 3.70 5.93
C VAL A 100 29.43 4.19 6.97
N SER A 101 29.70 5.36 7.59
CA SER A 101 28.86 5.92 8.64
C SER A 101 27.52 6.36 8.07
N ALA A 102 27.55 7.09 6.96
CA ALA A 102 26.37 7.53 6.22
C ALA A 102 25.54 6.33 5.73
N VAL A 103 26.19 5.29 5.19
CA VAL A 103 25.50 4.04 4.78
C VAL A 103 24.86 3.37 6.00
N LYS A 104 25.57 3.24 7.11
CA LYS A 104 25.04 2.61 8.33
C LYS A 104 23.87 3.38 8.92
N ALA A 105 23.94 4.71 8.96
CA ALA A 105 22.86 5.57 9.41
C ALA A 105 21.61 5.40 8.53
N ALA A 106 21.78 5.44 7.20
CA ALA A 106 20.68 5.23 6.26
C ALA A 106 20.05 3.82 6.39
N LEU A 107 20.87 2.78 6.53
CA LEU A 107 20.39 1.40 6.75
C LEU A 107 19.62 1.26 8.06
N ASN A 108 20.05 1.91 9.15
CA ASN A 108 19.35 1.88 10.42
C ASN A 108 17.93 2.45 10.31
N VAL A 109 17.74 3.51 9.53
CA VAL A 109 16.41 4.07 9.29
C VAL A 109 15.52 3.01 8.62
N PHE A 110 15.99 2.37 7.54
CA PHE A 110 15.24 1.31 6.85
C PHE A 110 14.87 0.11 7.72
N LEU A 111 15.75 -0.27 8.64
CA LEU A 111 15.62 -1.51 9.41
C LEU A 111 14.85 -1.34 10.72
N TYR A 112 14.80 -0.14 11.29
CA TYR A 112 14.33 0.07 12.66
C TYR A 112 13.33 1.23 12.81
N SER A 113 12.93 1.90 11.73
CA SER A 113 11.86 2.91 11.77
C SER A 113 10.54 2.29 11.37
N ASP A 114 9.51 2.46 12.21
CA ASP A 114 8.15 1.97 11.93
C ASP A 114 7.55 2.50 10.61
N GLU A 115 8.01 3.65 10.14
CA GLU A 115 7.56 4.28 8.89
C GLU A 115 8.21 3.66 7.64
N THR A 116 9.33 2.95 7.80
CA THR A 116 10.04 2.30 6.69
C THR A 116 10.29 0.81 6.87
N ASP A 117 9.82 0.24 7.98
CA ASP A 117 9.91 -1.19 8.22
C ASP A 117 9.14 -1.97 7.15
N ILE A 118 9.85 -2.85 6.44
CA ILE A 118 9.32 -3.70 5.36
C ILE A 118 8.19 -4.60 5.86
N SER A 119 8.31 -5.16 7.07
CA SER A 119 7.31 -6.05 7.65
C SER A 119 6.00 -5.31 7.95
N ILE A 120 6.10 -4.09 8.46
CA ILE A 120 4.92 -3.24 8.73
C ILE A 120 4.25 -2.86 7.41
N MET A 121 5.01 -2.44 6.40
CA MET A 121 4.47 -2.11 5.08
C MET A 121 3.75 -3.28 4.40
N VAL A 122 4.33 -4.47 4.52
CA VAL A 122 3.70 -5.71 4.07
C VAL A 122 2.40 -5.98 4.81
N GLY A 123 2.40 -5.83 6.14
CA GLY A 123 1.22 -5.99 6.97
C GLY A 123 0.10 -5.05 6.54
N GLU A 124 0.41 -3.78 6.33
CA GLU A 124 -0.53 -2.74 5.89
C GLU A 124 -1.13 -3.04 4.50
N LEU A 125 -0.31 -3.47 3.53
CA LEU A 125 -0.79 -3.84 2.18
C LEU A 125 -1.71 -5.08 2.23
N ASN A 126 -1.33 -6.11 2.97
CA ASN A 126 -2.14 -7.32 3.13
C ASN A 126 -3.46 -7.02 3.86
N ASP A 127 -3.40 -6.19 4.89
CA ASP A 127 -4.58 -5.74 5.63
C ASP A 127 -5.50 -4.90 4.75
N PHE A 128 -4.97 -4.02 3.90
CA PHE A 128 -5.77 -3.29 2.92
C PHE A 128 -6.48 -4.26 1.96
N LYS A 129 -5.78 -5.23 1.39
CA LYS A 129 -6.40 -6.26 0.53
C LYS A 129 -7.50 -7.03 1.26
N ALA A 130 -7.25 -7.47 2.50
CA ALA A 130 -8.22 -8.22 3.28
C ALA A 130 -9.50 -7.41 3.54
N LYS A 131 -9.35 -6.13 3.90
CA LYS A 131 -10.49 -5.22 4.11
C LYS A 131 -11.31 -4.98 2.86
N LEU A 132 -10.69 -4.91 1.68
CA LEU A 132 -11.43 -4.81 0.41
C LEU A 132 -12.30 -6.05 0.15
N GLU A 133 -11.75 -7.25 0.39
CA GLU A 133 -12.51 -8.50 0.22
C GLU A 133 -13.61 -8.66 1.29
N GLU A 134 -13.35 -8.25 2.52
CA GLU A 134 -14.36 -8.19 3.59
C GLU A 134 -15.49 -7.22 3.21
N PHE A 135 -15.16 -6.06 2.65
CA PHE A 135 -16.15 -5.07 2.25
C PHE A 135 -17.05 -5.60 1.13
N LYS A 136 -16.46 -6.22 0.09
CA LYS A 136 -17.23 -6.90 -0.96
C LYS A 136 -18.16 -7.97 -0.39
N THR A 137 -17.66 -8.75 0.57
CA THR A 137 -18.45 -9.80 1.22
C THR A 137 -19.64 -9.21 1.96
N TYR A 138 -19.45 -8.14 2.75
CA TYR A 138 -20.56 -7.47 3.44
C TYR A 138 -21.53 -6.80 2.49
N HIS A 139 -21.01 -6.15 1.45
CA HIS A 139 -21.83 -5.51 0.43
C HIS A 139 -22.71 -6.53 -0.30
N SER A 140 -22.19 -7.70 -0.68
CA SER A 140 -22.97 -8.78 -1.32
C SER A 140 -24.07 -9.38 -0.42
N LYS A 141 -23.90 -9.28 0.90
CA LYS A 141 -24.88 -9.74 1.90
C LYS A 141 -25.91 -8.68 2.23
N LEU A 142 -25.67 -7.42 1.83
CA LEU A 142 -26.64 -6.35 2.00
C LEU A 142 -27.82 -6.68 1.07
N SER A 143 -29.00 -6.89 1.65
CA SER A 143 -30.22 -7.23 0.90
C SER A 143 -31.24 -6.10 1.03
N PRO A 144 -31.23 -5.11 0.11
CA PRO A 144 -32.30 -4.12 0.03
C PRO A 144 -33.63 -4.78 -0.33
N LYS A 145 -34.74 -4.17 0.09
CA LYS A 145 -36.10 -4.64 -0.22
C LYS A 145 -36.46 -4.58 -1.72
N GLY A 146 -35.85 -3.66 -2.48
CA GLY A 146 -36.08 -3.48 -3.92
C GLY A 146 -34.90 -3.89 -4.79
N LEU A 147 -35.18 -4.54 -5.93
CA LEU A 147 -34.17 -4.96 -6.91
C LEU A 147 -33.43 -3.77 -7.53
N ASP A 148 -34.15 -2.69 -7.88
CA ASP A 148 -33.56 -1.51 -8.52
C ASP A 148 -32.58 -0.79 -7.58
N ILE A 149 -32.95 -0.66 -6.30
CA ILE A 149 -32.11 -0.07 -5.26
C ILE A 149 -30.88 -0.94 -4.99
N LYS A 150 -31.04 -2.27 -5.07
CA LYS A 150 -29.92 -3.20 -4.98
C LYS A 150 -28.94 -3.01 -6.13
N LEU A 151 -29.42 -2.92 -7.36
CA LEU A 151 -28.57 -2.71 -8.55
C LEU A 151 -27.86 -1.35 -8.51
N GLU A 152 -28.54 -0.28 -8.09
CA GLU A 152 -27.94 1.05 -7.96
C GLU A 152 -26.82 1.09 -6.91
N ILE A 153 -27.08 0.48 -5.74
CA ILE A 153 -26.08 0.31 -4.69
C ILE A 153 -24.92 -0.54 -5.20
N GLU A 154 -25.18 -1.63 -5.91
CA GLU A 154 -24.15 -2.54 -6.42
C GLU A 154 -23.24 -1.87 -7.45
N GLU A 155 -23.80 -1.17 -8.43
CA GLU A 155 -23.03 -0.51 -9.48
C GLU A 155 -22.12 0.59 -8.90
N LYS A 156 -22.66 1.36 -7.95
CA LYS A 156 -21.93 2.47 -7.32
C LYS A 156 -20.72 1.96 -6.52
N TYR A 157 -20.92 0.99 -5.63
CA TYR A 157 -19.81 0.45 -4.84
C TYR A 157 -18.79 -0.31 -5.70
N SER A 158 -19.22 -1.00 -6.76
CA SER A 158 -18.31 -1.74 -7.64
C SER A 158 -17.26 -0.82 -8.28
N LYS A 159 -17.67 0.34 -8.80
CA LYS A 159 -16.74 1.33 -9.39
C LYS A 159 -15.71 1.85 -8.38
N HIS A 160 -16.12 2.10 -7.13
CA HIS A 160 -15.19 2.58 -6.10
C HIS A 160 -14.24 1.48 -5.61
N ILE A 161 -14.73 0.27 -5.47
CA ILE A 161 -13.92 -0.90 -5.09
C ILE A 161 -12.85 -1.19 -6.15
N GLU A 162 -13.18 -1.07 -7.44
CA GLU A 162 -12.21 -1.21 -8.53
C GLU A 162 -11.10 -0.15 -8.44
N LYS A 163 -11.46 1.11 -8.19
CA LYS A 163 -10.48 2.19 -7.99
C LYS A 163 -9.57 1.92 -6.78
N LEU A 164 -10.12 1.42 -5.68
CA LEU A 164 -9.34 1.04 -4.50
C LEU A 164 -8.42 -0.16 -4.74
N HIS A 165 -8.87 -1.15 -5.51
CA HIS A 165 -8.01 -2.25 -5.94
C HIS A 165 -6.85 -1.78 -6.82
N SER A 166 -7.13 -0.87 -7.75
CA SER A 166 -6.10 -0.25 -8.57
C SER A 166 -5.09 0.51 -7.70
N ALA A 167 -5.56 1.32 -6.74
CA ALA A 167 -4.70 2.02 -5.80
C ALA A 167 -3.83 1.05 -4.97
N HIS A 168 -4.43 0.00 -4.41
CA HIS A 168 -3.70 -1.05 -3.69
C HIS A 168 -2.62 -1.71 -4.56
N GLN A 169 -2.96 -2.07 -5.80
CA GLN A 169 -2.00 -2.71 -6.71
C GLN A 169 -0.84 -1.78 -7.05
N ARG A 170 -1.12 -0.50 -7.30
CA ARG A 170 -0.12 0.54 -7.53
C ARG A 170 0.79 0.75 -6.32
N GLN A 171 0.24 0.86 -5.11
CA GLN A 171 1.01 0.93 -3.86
C GLN A 171 1.93 -0.28 -3.68
N LYS A 172 1.40 -1.49 -3.92
CA LYS A 172 2.18 -2.73 -3.86
C LYS A 172 3.34 -2.72 -4.86
N ASN A 173 3.11 -2.27 -6.10
CA ASN A 173 4.12 -2.24 -7.15
C ASN A 173 5.22 -1.22 -6.85
N ALA A 174 4.85 -0.04 -6.33
CA ALA A 174 5.80 0.96 -5.85
C ALA A 174 6.64 0.40 -4.70
N PHE A 175 6.03 -0.27 -3.73
CA PHE A 175 6.73 -0.92 -2.61
C PHE A 175 7.75 -1.95 -3.09
N ILE A 176 7.35 -2.87 -3.98
CA ILE A 176 8.23 -3.90 -4.53
C ILE A 176 9.43 -3.26 -5.25
N SER A 177 9.18 -2.22 -6.04
CA SER A 177 10.25 -1.50 -6.76
C SER A 177 11.24 -0.85 -5.79
N LEU A 178 10.73 -0.17 -4.76
CA LEU A 178 11.56 0.41 -3.69
C LEU A 178 12.38 -0.65 -2.96
N ALA A 179 11.77 -1.80 -2.62
CA ALA A 179 12.45 -2.89 -1.93
C ALA A 179 13.57 -3.52 -2.79
N ARG A 180 13.32 -3.72 -4.09
CA ARG A 180 14.34 -4.22 -5.04
C ARG A 180 15.51 -3.24 -5.17
N LEU A 181 15.22 -1.95 -5.35
CA LEU A 181 16.25 -0.92 -5.42
C LEU A 181 17.04 -0.79 -4.11
N PHE A 182 16.39 -0.91 -2.96
CA PHE A 182 17.04 -0.96 -1.65
C PHE A 182 18.04 -2.10 -1.57
N LEU A 183 17.63 -3.32 -1.94
CA LEU A 183 18.54 -4.48 -1.96
C LEU A 183 19.71 -4.27 -2.92
N LYS A 184 19.46 -3.75 -4.12
CA LYS A 184 20.50 -3.47 -5.13
C LYS A 184 21.50 -2.43 -4.64
N THR A 185 21.01 -1.35 -4.06
CA THR A 185 21.82 -0.25 -3.52
C THR A 185 22.65 -0.71 -2.33
N THR A 186 22.04 -1.43 -1.39
CA THR A 186 22.74 -2.01 -0.24
C THR A 186 23.84 -2.98 -0.65
N LYS A 187 23.57 -3.88 -1.61
CA LYS A 187 24.59 -4.80 -2.15
C LYS A 187 25.75 -4.05 -2.80
N LYS A 188 25.49 -2.96 -3.53
CA LYS A 188 26.53 -2.12 -4.15
C LYS A 188 27.44 -1.51 -3.08
N HIS A 189 26.86 -0.95 -2.02
CA HIS A 189 27.61 -0.41 -0.90
C HIS A 189 28.46 -1.46 -0.20
N ILE A 190 27.89 -2.62 0.15
CA ILE A 190 28.65 -3.72 0.77
C ILE A 190 29.86 -4.14 -0.09
N LYS A 191 29.66 -4.31 -1.40
CA LYS A 191 30.74 -4.66 -2.34
C LYS A 191 31.83 -3.60 -2.38
N ASN A 192 31.46 -2.32 -2.39
CA ASN A 192 32.42 -1.23 -2.38
C ASN A 192 33.25 -1.25 -1.10
N LEU A 193 32.62 -1.44 0.06
CA LEU A 193 33.31 -1.51 1.35
C LEU A 193 34.28 -2.70 1.44
N GLN A 194 33.92 -3.86 0.89
CA GLN A 194 34.81 -5.02 0.81
C GLN A 194 36.04 -4.76 -0.08
N LYS A 195 35.87 -4.05 -1.20
CA LYS A 195 36.99 -3.68 -2.08
C LYS A 195 37.99 -2.73 -1.42
N PHE A 196 37.52 -1.81 -0.58
CA PHE A 196 38.42 -0.94 0.20
C PHE A 196 39.23 -1.74 1.23
N LYS A 197 38.61 -2.71 1.89
CA LYS A 197 39.28 -3.57 2.89
C LYS A 197 40.38 -4.47 2.30
N ASN A 198 40.26 -4.88 1.03
CA ASN A 198 41.26 -5.73 0.36
C ASN A 198 42.38 -4.93 -0.33
N LYS A 199 42.33 -3.59 -0.27
CA LYS A 199 43.34 -2.67 -0.85
C LYS A 199 44.12 -1.90 0.22
N SER A 200 43.77 -2.04 1.49
CA SER A 200 44.51 -1.56 2.66
C SER A 200 45.26 -2.73 3.29
#